data_AF-A0A9C9X5W0-F1
#
_entry.id   AF-A0A9C9X5W0-F1
#
_cell.length_a   1.000
_cell.length_b   1.000
_cell.length_c   1.000
_cell.angle_alpha   90.00
_cell.angle_beta   90.00
_cell.angle_gamma   90.00
#
_symmetry.space_group_name_H-M   'P 1'
#
loop_
_entity.id
_entity.type
_entity.pdbx_description
1 polymer ?
#
loop_
_entity_poly.entity_id
_entity_poly.type
_entity_poly.pdbx_seq_one_letter_code
_entity_poly.pdbx_strand_id
1 'polypeptide(L)'
;MESGSRSGSRTVGKNDQMFVEICELLELDPDSVEYLLIEDFEDVDYMMFEEFDDLDPEEIWKPEQRIIEVFFNDGMRDEIEVELDSETDEMLKRLLG
;
A
#
# COMPACT_ATOMS: atom_id res chain seq x y z
N MET A 1 -2.80 -13.67 -22.33
CA MET A 1 -1.84 -12.87 -21.55
C MET A 1 -2.70 -12.12 -20.55
N GLU A 2 -3.03 -12.78 -19.45
CA GLU A 2 -3.70 -12.14 -18.34
C GLU A 2 -2.60 -11.45 -17.54
N SER A 3 -2.59 -10.12 -17.58
CA SER A 3 -1.78 -9.32 -16.68
C SER A 3 -2.25 -9.68 -15.28
N GLY A 4 -1.44 -10.45 -14.57
CA GLY A 4 -1.69 -10.79 -13.17
C GLY A 4 -1.67 -9.50 -12.37
N SER A 5 -2.85 -8.91 -12.15
CA SER A 5 -3.08 -8.00 -11.04
C SER A 5 -2.68 -8.78 -9.80
N ARG A 6 -1.57 -8.38 -9.16
CA ARG A 6 -1.26 -8.84 -7.80
C ARG A 6 -2.53 -8.59 -6.99
N SER A 7 -3.19 -9.66 -6.58
CA SER A 7 -4.35 -9.57 -5.71
C SER A 7 -3.83 -8.98 -4.40
N GLY A 8 -4.29 -7.79 -4.01
CA GLY A 8 -3.80 -7.06 -2.83
C GLY A 8 -2.97 -5.80 -3.11
N SER A 9 -2.99 -5.19 -4.30
CA SER A 9 -2.48 -3.81 -4.45
C SER A 9 -3.30 -2.95 -5.40
N ARG A 10 -3.41 -1.67 -5.05
CA ARG A 10 -4.16 -0.64 -5.80
C ARG A 10 -3.21 0.47 -6.24
N THR A 11 -3.23 0.76 -7.54
CA THR A 11 -2.52 1.90 -8.10
C THR A 11 -3.42 3.14 -8.07
N VAL A 12 -2.90 4.27 -7.58
CA VAL A 12 -3.56 5.58 -7.61
C VAL A 12 -2.69 6.54 -8.42
N GLY A 13 -3.20 7.03 -9.54
CA GLY A 13 -2.49 7.97 -10.42
C GLY A 13 -3.16 9.34 -10.49
N LYS A 14 -2.52 10.28 -11.19
CA LYS A 14 -3.00 11.68 -11.32
C LYS A 14 -4.43 11.87 -11.83
N ASN A 15 -5.01 10.86 -12.50
CA ASN A 15 -6.37 10.92 -13.03
C ASN A 15 -7.43 10.47 -12.01
N ASP A 16 -7.02 9.88 -10.90
CA ASP A 16 -7.92 9.44 -9.83
C ASP A 16 -8.34 10.63 -8.97
N GLN A 17 -9.65 10.70 -8.65
CA GLN A 17 -10.20 11.83 -7.88
C GLN A 17 -9.55 11.97 -6.50
N MET A 18 -9.19 10.83 -5.90
CA MET A 18 -8.57 10.72 -4.58
C MET A 18 -7.05 10.99 -4.58
N PHE A 19 -6.41 11.15 -5.74
CA PHE A 19 -4.94 11.25 -5.83
C PHE A 19 -4.38 12.43 -5.02
N VAL A 20 -4.97 13.61 -5.17
CA VAL A 20 -4.51 14.82 -4.47
C VAL A 20 -4.72 14.67 -2.96
N GLU A 21 -5.88 14.17 -2.54
CA GLU A 21 -6.21 13.96 -1.12
C GLU A 21 -5.26 12.95 -0.46
N ILE A 22 -4.90 11.87 -1.18
CA ILE A 22 -3.92 10.89 -0.69
C ILE A 22 -2.52 11.50 -0.60
N CYS A 23 -2.10 12.29 -1.60
CA CYS A 23 -0.81 12.99 -1.52
C CYS A 23 -0.77 13.96 -0.33
N GLU A 24 -1.82 14.75 -0.11
CA GLU A 24 -1.91 15.67 1.03
C GLU A 24 -1.87 14.93 2.37
N LEU A 25 -2.60 13.81 2.48
CA LEU A 25 -2.62 12.95 3.67
C LEU A 25 -1.23 12.39 4.00
N LEU A 26 -0.44 12.07 2.98
CA LEU A 26 0.92 11.53 3.11
C LEU A 26 2.01 12.62 3.14
N GLU A 27 1.62 13.90 3.23
CA GLU A 27 2.53 15.06 3.20
C GLU A 27 3.41 15.12 1.93
N LEU A 28 2.89 14.61 0.81
CA LEU A 28 3.55 14.59 -0.50
C LEU A 28 3.12 15.77 -1.37
N ASP A 29 4.02 16.22 -2.25
CA ASP A 29 3.70 17.18 -3.31
C ASP A 29 3.06 16.47 -4.53
N PRO A 30 1.77 16.68 -4.85
CA PRO A 30 1.08 15.99 -5.94
C PRO A 30 1.68 16.29 -7.33
N ASP A 31 2.32 17.45 -7.50
CA ASP A 31 2.95 17.82 -8.76
C ASP A 31 4.25 17.03 -9.00
N SER A 32 4.89 16.59 -7.92
CA SER A 32 6.14 15.81 -7.94
C SER A 32 5.92 14.30 -8.01
N VAL A 33 4.78 13.79 -7.56
CA VAL A 33 4.40 12.37 -7.63
C VAL A 33 3.85 12.02 -9.03
N GLU A 34 4.16 10.85 -9.57
CA GLU A 34 3.60 10.31 -10.81
C GLU A 34 2.40 9.39 -10.51
N TYR A 35 2.59 8.44 -9.60
CA TYR A 35 1.55 7.54 -9.09
C TYR A 35 1.98 6.92 -7.75
N LEU A 36 1.01 6.37 -7.02
CA LEU A 36 1.22 5.58 -5.80
C LEU A 36 0.78 4.14 -6.04
N LEU A 37 1.50 3.18 -5.45
CA LEU A 37 1.07 1.79 -5.31
C LEU A 37 0.79 1.52 -3.83
N ILE A 38 -0.46 1.23 -3.50
CA ILE A 38 -0.90 0.97 -2.14
C ILE A 38 -1.16 -0.52 -2.02
N GLU A 39 -0.44 -1.20 -1.12
CA GLU A 39 -0.71 -2.61 -0.84
C GLU A 39 -1.90 -2.72 0.12
N ASP A 40 -2.90 -3.51 -0.27
CA ASP A 40 -4.05 -3.88 0.56
C ASP A 40 -3.79 -5.25 1.19
N PHE A 41 -3.57 -5.21 2.51
CA PHE A 41 -3.21 -6.38 3.30
C PHE A 41 -4.41 -7.28 3.65
N GLU A 42 -5.63 -6.91 3.24
CA GLU A 42 -6.81 -7.76 3.46
C GLU A 42 -6.75 -9.09 2.68
N ASP A 43 -5.93 -9.16 1.61
CA ASP A 43 -5.86 -10.31 0.70
C ASP A 43 -4.46 -10.96 0.60
N VAL A 44 -3.46 -10.51 1.37
CA VAL A 44 -2.10 -11.06 1.23
C VAL A 44 -1.93 -12.29 2.13
N ASP A 45 -2.11 -13.46 1.53
CA ASP A 45 -1.86 -14.78 2.12
C ASP A 45 -0.33 -15.00 2.26
N TYR A 46 0.28 -14.50 3.35
CA TYR A 46 1.73 -14.60 3.61
C TYR A 46 2.20 -16.01 4.03
N MET A 47 1.38 -17.06 3.89
CA MET A 47 1.84 -18.45 4.02
C MET A 47 2.95 -18.83 3.00
N MET A 48 3.26 -17.95 2.04
CA MET A 48 4.22 -18.17 0.96
C MET A 48 5.66 -17.70 1.25
N PHE A 49 5.96 -17.11 2.42
CA PHE A 49 7.35 -16.86 2.84
C PHE A 49 7.80 -17.95 3.82
N GLU A 50 7.95 -19.17 3.28
CA GLU A 50 8.60 -20.29 3.96
C GLU A 50 10.09 -19.96 4.22
N GLU A 51 10.47 -19.84 5.49
CA GLU A 51 11.66 -20.48 6.09
C GLU A 51 11.70 -20.18 7.62
N PHE A 52 10.69 -20.62 8.37
CA PHE A 52 10.81 -20.73 9.83
C PHE A 52 10.23 -22.08 10.27
N ASP A 53 11.12 -23.04 10.46
CA ASP A 53 10.86 -24.42 10.90
C ASP A 53 10.33 -24.51 12.36
N ASP A 54 9.83 -23.42 12.95
CA ASP A 54 9.48 -23.34 14.38
C ASP A 54 8.37 -22.31 14.71
N LEU A 55 7.44 -22.01 13.80
CA LEU A 55 6.27 -21.17 14.13
C LEU A 55 5.01 -22.03 14.29
N ASP A 56 4.35 -21.87 15.45
CA ASP A 56 3.07 -22.50 15.77
C ASP A 56 2.06 -22.22 14.63
N PRO A 57 1.41 -23.24 14.06
CA PRO A 57 0.47 -23.08 12.93
C PRO A 57 -0.80 -22.29 13.28
N GLU A 58 -0.94 -21.81 14.52
CA GLU A 58 -2.03 -20.97 14.99
C GLU A 58 -1.67 -19.47 15.02
N GLU A 59 -0.40 -19.09 14.82
CA GLU A 59 0.02 -17.69 14.82
C GLU A 59 -0.02 -17.12 13.39
N ILE A 60 -1.20 -16.67 12.98
CA ILE A 60 -1.38 -15.90 11.74
C ILE A 60 -0.62 -14.58 11.92
N TRP A 61 0.57 -14.47 11.33
CA TRP A 61 1.30 -13.21 11.26
C TRP A 61 0.42 -12.18 10.55
N LYS A 62 0.03 -11.14 11.27
CA LYS A 62 -0.68 -9.99 10.70
C LYS A 62 0.33 -8.89 10.45
N PRO A 63 0.35 -8.28 9.26
CA PRO A 63 1.15 -7.09 9.02
C PRO A 63 0.72 -6.00 10.01
N GLU A 64 1.68 -5.27 10.57
CA GLU A 64 1.41 -4.15 11.48
C GLU A 64 1.28 -2.83 10.71
N GLN A 65 1.68 -2.80 9.45
CA GLN A 65 1.77 -1.61 8.62
C GLN A 65 1.25 -1.86 7.21
N ARG A 66 0.68 -0.81 6.62
CA ARG A 66 0.37 -0.68 5.21
C ARG A 66 1.55 -0.06 4.47
N ILE A 67 2.00 -0.72 3.41
CA ILE A 67 3.08 -0.24 2.54
C ILE A 67 2.50 0.55 1.37
N ILE A 68 3.05 1.75 1.15
CA ILE A 68 2.74 2.62 0.03
C ILE A 68 4.03 2.95 -0.72
N GLU A 69 4.16 2.46 -1.95
CA GLU A 69 5.26 2.84 -2.83
C GLU A 69 4.88 4.13 -3.59
N VAL A 70 5.75 5.14 -3.52
CA VAL A 70 5.57 6.43 -4.20
C VAL A 70 6.53 6.50 -5.37
N PHE A 71 6.01 6.74 -6.57
CA PHE A 71 6.81 6.91 -7.78
C PHE A 71 6.77 8.38 -8.18
N PHE A 72 7.94 9.02 -8.29
CA PHE A 72 8.07 10.43 -8.61
C PHE A 72 8.33 10.66 -10.10
N ASN A 73 7.97 11.84 -10.60
CA ASN A 73 8.13 12.20 -12.02
C ASN A 73 9.60 12.27 -12.47
N ASP A 74 10.56 12.36 -11.54
CA ASP A 74 12.00 12.33 -11.81
C ASP A 74 12.58 10.91 -11.88
N GLY A 75 11.73 9.88 -11.68
CA GLY A 75 12.10 8.48 -11.67
C GLY A 75 12.58 7.96 -10.31
N MET A 76 12.55 8.79 -9.26
CA MET A 76 12.78 8.33 -7.89
C MET A 76 11.60 7.49 -7.40
N ARG A 77 11.89 6.57 -6.47
CA ARG A 77 10.92 5.82 -5.71
C ARG A 77 11.16 6.04 -4.22
N ASP A 78 10.09 6.18 -3.47
CA ASP A 78 10.09 6.17 -2.00
C ASP A 78 9.05 5.17 -1.47
N GLU A 79 9.14 4.84 -0.19
CA GLU A 79 8.25 3.89 0.48
C GLU A 79 7.78 4.48 1.80
N ILE A 80 6.47 4.50 2.00
CA ILE A 80 5.83 4.99 3.21
C ILE A 80 5.14 3.82 3.90
N GLU A 81 5.52 3.59 5.16
CA GLU A 81 4.87 2.63 6.05
C GLU A 81 3.84 3.35 6.91
N VAL A 82 2.58 2.92 6.84
CA VAL A 82 1.48 3.48 7.63
C VAL A 82 1.01 2.43 8.63
N GLU A 83 1.08 2.69 9.93
CA GLU A 83 0.56 1.76 10.95
C GLU A 83 -0.93 1.42 10.69
N LEU A 84 -1.27 0.13 10.71
CA LEU A 84 -2.66 -0.29 10.57
C LEU A 84 -3.51 0.22 11.74
N ASP A 85 -4.77 0.53 11.45
CA ASP A 85 -5.73 1.13 12.40
C ASP A 85 -5.33 2.53 12.93
N SER A 86 -4.27 3.13 12.38
CA SER A 86 -3.96 4.54 12.60
C SER A 86 -5.00 5.45 11.94
N GLU A 87 -5.05 6.72 12.35
CA GLU A 87 -5.91 7.71 11.71
C GLU A 87 -5.63 7.82 10.20
N THR A 88 -4.35 7.74 9.80
CA THR A 88 -3.93 7.75 8.41
C THR A 88 -4.45 6.54 7.64
N ASP A 89 -4.33 5.32 8.20
CA ASP A 89 -4.85 4.10 7.57
C ASP A 89 -6.39 4.15 7.42
N GLU A 90 -7.10 4.61 8.44
CA GLU A 90 -8.56 4.77 8.39
C GLU A 90 -9.00 5.82 7.37
N MET A 91 -8.24 6.90 7.20
CA MET A 91 -8.50 7.89 6.15
C MET A 91 -8.19 7.34 4.76
N LEU A 92 -7.10 6.59 4.59
CA LEU A 92 -6.75 5.91 3.34
C LEU A 92 -7.85 4.94 2.94
N LYS A 93 -8.31 4.06 3.84
CA LYS A 93 -9.43 3.13 3.59
C LYS A 93 -10.67 3.87 3.07
N ARG A 94 -11.04 5.00 3.67
CA ARG A 94 -12.20 5.81 3.24
C ARG A 94 -12.04 6.43 1.86
N LEU A 95 -10.84 6.91 1.53
CA LEU A 95 -10.55 7.51 0.22
C LEU A 95 -10.53 6.45 -0.88
N LEU A 96 -10.00 5.27 -0.55
CA LEU A 96 -9.85 4.15 -1.47
C LEU A 96 -11.18 3.42 -1.71
N GLY A 97 -12.11 3.42 -0.75
CA GLY A 97 -13.45 2.85 -0.89
C GLY A 97 -13.47 1.35 -0.72
#